data_AF-A0A377J6H6-F1
#
_entry.id   AF-A0A377J6H6-F1
#
_cell.length_a   1.000
_cell.length_b   1.000
_cell.length_c   1.000
_cell.angle_alpha   90.00
_cell.angle_beta   90.00
_cell.angle_gamma   90.00
#
_symmetry.space_group_name_H-M   'P 1'
#
loop_
_entity.id
_entity.type
_entity.pdbx_description
1 polymer ?
#
loop_
_entity_poly.entity_id
_entity_poly.type
_entity_poly.pdbx_seq_one_letter_code
_entity_poly.pdbx_strand_id
1 'polypeptide(L)'
;MDTPLTKDLLKDLVKHADELTLEQIKESWELAGVIIDKADSLQKELQSYKDEILSSQATLKDLRAKESALKEQIQELESKKRNASNELAKLHDEISVQKIINQAKKAKLELQESRKQILPGSLKSVQIYLKDGSIAKAKPAQKIFSEDVYKKYRVAFKENRTLKIHISSLELENKRLQIELRDFYSDLALEGMGALESKATQEQQLPLDSKDIIATEEDLSDFKKMLQDHKRKKSKPPKH
;
A
#
# COMPACT_ATOMS: atom_id res chain seq x y z
N MET A 1 26.22 63.59 13.00
CA MET A 1 26.56 62.47 13.89
C MET A 1 27.91 62.80 14.53
N ASP A 2 27.90 63.57 15.61
CA ASP A 2 29.11 63.93 16.37
C ASP A 2 29.45 62.78 17.34
N THR A 3 30.08 61.73 16.81
CA THR A 3 30.60 60.65 17.64
C THR A 3 31.86 61.13 18.36
N PRO A 4 32.06 60.83 19.66
CA PRO A 4 33.26 61.24 20.41
C PRO A 4 34.59 60.84 19.72
N LEU A 5 34.56 59.75 18.94
CA LEU A 5 35.67 59.29 18.09
C LEU A 5 36.19 60.36 17.10
N THR A 6 35.30 61.17 16.52
CA THR A 6 35.71 62.19 15.53
C THR A 6 36.38 63.39 16.19
N LYS A 7 36.02 63.73 17.43
CA LYS A 7 36.64 64.82 18.19
C LYS A 7 38.04 64.48 18.66
N ASP A 8 38.29 63.23 19.05
CA ASP A 8 39.61 62.79 19.48
C ASP A 8 40.56 62.62 18.28
N LEU A 9 40.07 62.08 17.15
CA LEU A 9 40.83 62.05 15.89
C LEU A 9 41.24 63.46 15.41
N LEU A 10 40.33 64.43 15.50
CA LEU A 10 40.63 65.83 15.14
C LEU A 10 41.68 66.48 16.06
N LYS A 11 41.68 66.16 17.35
CA LYS A 11 42.70 66.67 18.29
C LYS A 11 44.07 66.08 18.03
N ASP A 12 44.16 64.79 17.70
CA ASP A 12 45.42 64.14 17.36
C ASP A 12 45.95 64.62 15.99
N LEU A 13 45.06 64.91 15.03
CA LEU A 13 45.43 65.51 13.75
C LEU A 13 46.07 66.90 13.92
N VAL A 14 45.50 67.74 14.79
CA VAL A 14 46.00 69.09 15.06
C VAL A 14 47.36 69.08 15.75
N LYS A 15 47.65 68.06 16.58
CA LYS A 15 48.97 67.93 17.23
C LYS A 15 50.09 67.51 16.28
N HIS A 16 49.79 66.70 15.27
CA HIS A 16 50.77 66.25 14.27
C HIS A 16 50.83 67.14 13.02
N ALA A 17 49.93 68.12 12.88
CA ALA A 17 49.89 69.02 11.73
C ALA A 17 51.16 69.87 11.59
N ASP A 18 51.81 70.23 12.70
CA ASP A 18 53.03 71.04 12.72
C ASP A 18 54.30 70.24 12.34
N GLU A 19 54.22 68.90 12.30
CA GLU A 19 55.34 67.99 12.00
C GLU A 19 55.29 67.43 10.57
N LEU A 20 54.22 67.71 9.80
CA LEU A 20 54.01 67.14 8.47
C LEU A 20 54.75 67.91 7.38
N THR A 21 55.51 67.18 6.56
CA THR A 21 56.09 67.72 5.32
C THR A 21 55.02 67.87 4.23
N LEU A 22 55.21 68.82 3.31
CA LEU A 22 54.29 69.05 2.17
C LEU A 22 54.05 67.80 1.32
N GLU A 23 55.04 66.92 1.20
CA GLU A 23 54.94 65.64 0.48
C GLU A 23 54.00 64.66 1.20
N GLN A 24 54.12 64.54 2.53
CA GLN A 24 53.21 63.69 3.33
C GLN A 24 51.76 64.18 3.30
N ILE A 25 51.55 65.51 3.27
CA ILE A 25 50.21 66.08 3.11
C ILE A 25 49.63 65.66 1.75
N LYS A 26 50.40 65.77 0.67
CA LYS A 26 49.96 65.38 -0.68
C LYS A 26 49.65 63.89 -0.77
N GLU A 27 50.53 63.03 -0.25
CA GLU A 27 50.31 61.58 -0.17
C GLU A 27 49.04 61.23 0.63
N SER A 28 48.78 61.94 1.74
CA SER A 28 47.57 61.71 2.54
C SER A 28 46.28 62.07 1.80
N TRP A 29 46.29 63.11 0.96
CA TRP A 29 45.16 63.48 0.11
C TRP A 29 44.95 62.49 -1.05
N GLU A 30 46.03 61.99 -1.65
CA GLU A 30 45.96 60.94 -2.67
C GLU A 30 45.40 59.64 -2.07
N LEU A 31 45.86 59.26 -0.87
CA LEU A 31 45.34 58.10 -0.13
C LEU A 31 43.86 58.28 0.22
N ALA A 32 43.46 59.47 0.68
CA ALA A 32 42.06 59.77 0.97
C ALA A 32 41.17 59.65 -0.28
N GLY A 33 41.66 60.11 -1.44
CA GLY A 33 41.00 59.91 -2.74
C GLY A 33 40.79 58.44 -3.06
N VAL A 34 41.85 57.62 -2.95
CA VAL A 34 41.77 56.16 -3.18
C VAL A 34 40.79 55.48 -2.21
N ILE A 35 40.74 55.91 -0.94
CA ILE A 35 39.81 55.38 0.05
C ILE A 35 38.37 55.73 -0.31
N ILE A 36 38.10 56.96 -0.72
CA ILE A 36 36.76 57.41 -1.14
C ILE A 36 36.32 56.64 -2.39
N ASP A 37 37.18 56.54 -3.41
CA ASP A 37 36.89 55.78 -4.63
C ASP A 37 36.59 54.31 -4.32
N LYS A 38 37.34 53.72 -3.38
CA LYS A 38 37.10 52.33 -2.97
C LYS A 38 35.82 52.19 -2.16
N ALA A 39 35.49 53.15 -1.30
CA ALA A 39 34.23 53.17 -0.56
C ALA A 39 33.03 53.28 -1.50
N ASP A 40 33.10 54.14 -2.51
CA ASP A 40 32.08 54.30 -3.54
C ASP A 40 31.92 53.04 -4.40
N SER A 41 33.04 52.39 -4.77
CA SER A 41 33.02 51.10 -5.47
C SER A 41 32.33 50.02 -4.64
N LEU A 42 32.69 49.88 -3.37
CA LEU A 42 32.10 48.90 -2.46
C LEU A 42 30.61 49.18 -2.21
N GLN A 43 30.21 50.45 -2.13
CA GLN A 43 28.81 50.81 -1.99
C GLN A 43 28.00 50.45 -3.23
N LYS A 44 28.55 50.64 -4.44
CA LYS A 44 27.93 50.20 -5.70
C LYS A 44 27.81 48.69 -5.77
N GLU A 45 28.86 47.96 -5.39
CA GLU A 45 28.85 46.48 -5.32
C GLU A 45 27.79 45.97 -4.34
N LEU A 46 27.72 46.55 -3.13
CA LEU A 46 26.70 46.21 -2.13
C LEU A 46 25.29 46.42 -2.65
N GLN A 47 25.04 47.53 -3.35
CA GLN A 47 23.74 47.81 -3.93
C GLN A 47 23.42 46.81 -5.04
N SER A 48 24.38 46.49 -5.91
CA SER A 48 24.23 45.48 -6.95
C SER A 48 23.86 44.10 -6.37
N TYR A 49 24.58 43.65 -5.34
CA TYR A 49 24.28 42.37 -4.69
C TYR A 49 22.90 42.37 -4.01
N LYS A 50 22.50 43.50 -3.40
CA LYS A 50 21.17 43.62 -2.80
C LYS A 50 20.08 43.48 -3.86
N ASP A 51 20.24 44.13 -5.01
CA ASP A 51 19.28 44.07 -6.11
C ASP A 51 19.23 42.66 -6.72
N GLU A 52 20.37 41.98 -6.85
CA GLU A 52 20.45 40.59 -7.30
C GLU A 52 19.76 39.62 -6.32
N ILE A 53 19.95 39.81 -5.01
CA ILE A 53 19.27 39.02 -3.98
C ILE A 53 17.75 39.21 -4.07
N LEU A 54 17.28 40.45 -4.22
CA LEU A 54 15.84 40.73 -4.33
C LEU A 54 15.25 40.11 -5.59
N SER A 55 15.96 40.19 -6.73
CA SER A 55 15.55 39.53 -7.97
C SER A 55 15.49 38.01 -7.81
N SER A 56 16.53 37.42 -7.23
CA SER A 56 16.60 35.98 -6.96
C SER A 56 15.46 35.52 -6.04
N GLN A 57 15.12 36.30 -5.01
CA GLN A 57 13.99 36.00 -4.13
C GLN A 57 12.64 36.06 -4.87
N ALA A 58 12.46 37.02 -5.78
CA ALA A 58 11.25 37.11 -6.60
C ALA A 58 11.12 35.88 -7.52
N THR A 59 12.21 35.51 -8.22
CA THR A 59 12.20 34.31 -9.08
C THR A 59 11.92 33.02 -8.30
N LEU A 60 12.49 32.87 -7.09
CA LEU A 60 12.20 31.74 -6.21
C LEU A 60 10.73 31.67 -5.79
N LYS A 61 10.11 32.81 -5.51
CA LYS A 61 8.68 32.89 -5.17
C LYS A 61 7.81 32.43 -6.35
N ASP A 62 8.13 32.90 -7.55
CA ASP A 62 7.41 32.50 -8.77
C ASP A 62 7.58 31.01 -9.09
N LEU A 63 8.80 30.48 -8.91
CA LEU A 63 9.06 29.05 -9.08
C LEU A 63 8.26 28.20 -8.09
N ARG A 64 8.21 28.61 -6.81
CA ARG A 64 7.38 27.91 -5.80
C ARG A 64 5.90 27.94 -6.14
N ALA A 65 5.39 29.06 -6.66
CA ALA A 65 4.00 29.16 -7.10
C ALA A 65 3.72 28.20 -8.28
N LYS A 66 4.62 28.15 -9.27
CA LYS A 66 4.51 27.20 -10.39
C LYS A 66 4.60 25.75 -9.92
N GLU A 67 5.49 25.43 -9.00
CA GLU A 67 5.64 24.10 -8.42
C GLU A 67 4.35 23.65 -7.71
N SER A 68 3.74 24.54 -6.92
CA SER A 68 2.46 24.26 -6.25
C SER A 68 1.35 23.99 -7.26
N ALA A 69 1.21 24.83 -8.29
CA ALA A 69 0.21 24.66 -9.33
C ALA A 69 0.39 23.35 -10.11
N LEU A 70 1.64 22.98 -10.42
CA LEU A 70 1.95 21.71 -11.09
C LEU A 70 1.63 20.51 -10.20
N LYS A 71 1.89 20.58 -8.89
CA LYS A 71 1.51 19.52 -7.94
C LYS A 71 0.01 19.31 -7.89
N GLU A 72 -0.78 20.38 -7.89
CA GLU A 72 -2.24 20.30 -7.95
C GLU A 72 -2.72 19.66 -9.26
N GLN A 73 -2.14 20.07 -10.40
CA GLN A 73 -2.47 19.46 -11.69
C GLN A 73 -2.13 17.97 -11.75
N ILE A 74 -0.99 17.56 -11.18
CA ILE A 74 -0.61 16.13 -11.09
C ILE A 74 -1.64 15.37 -10.26
N GLN A 75 -2.04 15.88 -9.10
CA GLN A 75 -3.06 15.23 -8.27
C GLN A 75 -4.41 15.10 -9.00
N GLU A 76 -4.82 16.14 -9.73
CA GLU A 76 -6.04 16.09 -10.53
C GLU A 76 -5.96 15.03 -11.63
N LEU A 77 -4.84 14.98 -12.38
CA LEU A 77 -4.62 13.98 -13.42
C LEU A 77 -4.56 12.55 -12.86
N GLU A 78 -3.94 12.35 -11.70
CA GLU A 78 -3.93 11.06 -11.02
C GLU A 78 -5.34 10.62 -10.62
N SER A 79 -6.17 11.54 -10.13
CA SER A 79 -7.57 11.25 -9.79
C SER A 79 -8.38 10.84 -11.02
N LYS A 80 -8.21 11.56 -12.15
CA LYS A 80 -8.84 11.23 -13.44
C LYS A 80 -8.39 9.86 -13.96
N LYS A 81 -7.09 9.56 -13.87
CA LYS A 81 -6.53 8.27 -14.26
C LYS A 81 -7.12 7.12 -13.43
N ARG A 82 -7.25 7.29 -12.11
CA ARG A 82 -7.87 6.29 -11.23
C ARG A 82 -9.34 6.06 -11.60
N ASN A 83 -10.09 7.12 -11.85
CA ASN A 83 -11.50 7.01 -12.26
C ASN A 83 -11.65 6.28 -13.59
N ALA A 84 -10.88 6.66 -14.61
CA ALA A 84 -10.88 5.99 -15.91
C ALA A 84 -10.48 4.51 -15.82
N SER A 85 -9.49 4.18 -14.97
CA SER A 85 -9.09 2.79 -14.72
C SER A 85 -10.23 1.97 -14.09
N ASN A 86 -10.96 2.56 -13.15
CA ASN A 86 -12.09 1.91 -12.50
C ASN A 86 -13.26 1.69 -13.48
N GLU A 87 -13.52 2.65 -14.36
CA GLU A 87 -14.51 2.51 -15.43
C GLU A 87 -14.14 1.42 -16.43
N LEU A 88 -12.86 1.35 -16.83
CA LEU A 88 -12.37 0.27 -17.70
C LEU A 88 -12.51 -1.10 -17.06
N ALA A 89 -12.22 -1.23 -15.75
CA ALA A 89 -12.41 -2.48 -15.03
C ALA A 89 -13.89 -2.90 -15.02
N LYS A 90 -14.80 -1.97 -14.73
CA LYS A 90 -16.26 -2.24 -14.78
C LYS A 90 -16.72 -2.68 -16.16
N LEU A 91 -16.31 -1.97 -17.22
CA LEU A 91 -16.65 -2.34 -18.59
C LEU A 91 -16.09 -3.70 -18.98
N HIS A 92 -14.87 -4.03 -18.55
CA HIS A 92 -14.27 -5.33 -18.78
C HIS A 92 -15.11 -6.46 -18.14
N ASP A 93 -15.55 -6.27 -16.90
CA ASP A 93 -16.38 -7.22 -16.19
C ASP A 93 -17.76 -7.37 -16.86
N GLU A 94 -18.38 -6.26 -17.26
CA GLU A 94 -19.64 -6.26 -18.01
C GLU A 94 -19.51 -7.03 -19.34
N ILE A 95 -18.44 -6.81 -20.10
CA ILE A 95 -18.16 -7.52 -21.35
C ILE A 95 -17.95 -9.02 -21.09
N SER A 96 -17.23 -9.38 -20.03
CA SER A 96 -17.01 -10.78 -19.65
C SER A 96 -18.33 -11.48 -19.33
N VAL A 97 -19.18 -10.85 -18.52
CA VAL A 97 -20.52 -11.35 -18.19
C VAL A 97 -21.37 -11.50 -19.44
N GLN A 98 -21.37 -10.49 -20.33
CA GLN A 98 -22.12 -10.57 -21.59
C GLN A 98 -21.63 -11.70 -22.50
N LYS A 99 -20.31 -11.95 -22.57
CA LYS A 99 -19.76 -13.09 -23.33
C LYS A 99 -20.27 -14.41 -22.78
N ILE A 100 -20.26 -14.60 -21.45
CA ILE A 100 -20.78 -15.80 -20.79
C ILE A 100 -22.26 -15.97 -21.08
N ILE A 101 -23.07 -14.91 -20.96
CA ILE A 101 -24.51 -14.94 -21.26
C ILE A 101 -24.75 -15.36 -22.71
N ASN A 102 -23.99 -14.79 -23.66
CA ASN A 102 -24.15 -15.10 -25.07
C ASN A 102 -23.73 -16.55 -25.40
N GLN A 103 -22.66 -17.04 -24.79
CA GLN A 103 -22.26 -18.45 -24.89
C GLN A 103 -23.32 -19.38 -24.31
N ALA A 104 -23.86 -19.07 -23.14
CA ALA A 104 -24.94 -19.85 -22.51
C ALA A 104 -26.21 -19.87 -23.39
N LYS A 105 -26.57 -18.75 -24.02
CA LYS A 105 -27.68 -18.69 -24.98
C LYS A 105 -27.43 -19.58 -26.20
N LYS A 106 -26.23 -19.54 -26.78
CA LYS A 106 -25.85 -20.41 -27.91
C LYS A 106 -25.91 -21.88 -27.53
N ALA A 107 -25.27 -22.26 -26.42
CA ALA A 107 -25.28 -23.63 -25.91
C ALA A 107 -26.70 -24.13 -25.64
N LYS A 108 -27.59 -23.27 -25.10
CA LYS A 108 -29.00 -23.63 -24.89
C LYS A 108 -29.74 -23.93 -26.19
N LEU A 109 -29.49 -23.15 -27.24
CA LEU A 109 -30.09 -23.35 -28.57
C LEU A 109 -29.58 -24.65 -29.20
N GLU A 110 -28.26 -24.88 -29.19
CA GLU A 110 -27.64 -26.12 -29.68
C GLU A 110 -28.15 -27.35 -28.91
N LEU A 111 -28.34 -27.24 -27.60
CA LEU A 111 -28.90 -28.31 -26.76
C LEU A 111 -30.38 -28.58 -27.11
N GLN A 112 -31.15 -27.54 -27.46
CA GLN A 112 -32.53 -27.70 -27.89
C GLN A 112 -32.63 -28.38 -29.27
N GLU A 113 -31.72 -28.06 -30.19
CA GLU A 113 -31.66 -28.67 -31.52
C GLU A 113 -31.22 -30.14 -31.44
N SER A 114 -30.15 -30.44 -30.71
CA SER A 114 -29.71 -31.82 -30.46
C SER A 114 -30.78 -32.63 -29.72
N ARG A 115 -31.51 -32.05 -28.76
CA ARG A 115 -32.67 -32.71 -28.14
C ARG A 115 -33.72 -33.13 -29.15
N LYS A 116 -34.01 -32.31 -30.16
CA LYS A 116 -34.98 -32.65 -31.22
C LYS A 116 -34.49 -33.79 -32.12
N GLN A 117 -33.17 -33.90 -32.32
CA GLN A 117 -32.57 -34.97 -33.11
C GLN A 117 -32.48 -36.31 -32.35
N ILE A 118 -32.18 -36.26 -31.06
CA ILE A 118 -31.92 -37.47 -30.25
C ILE A 118 -33.21 -38.04 -29.67
N LEU A 119 -34.17 -37.20 -29.29
CA LEU A 119 -35.41 -37.67 -28.66
C LEU A 119 -36.41 -38.11 -29.73
N PRO A 120 -36.77 -39.41 -29.77
CA PRO A 120 -37.83 -39.86 -30.66
C PRO A 120 -39.14 -39.17 -30.29
N GLY A 121 -39.77 -38.57 -31.29
CA GLY A 121 -41.08 -37.93 -31.14
C GLY A 121 -42.14 -38.93 -30.69
N SER A 122 -43.20 -38.44 -30.05
CA SER A 122 -44.36 -39.27 -29.72
C SER A 122 -44.97 -39.88 -30.98
N LEU A 123 -45.48 -41.10 -30.86
CA LEU A 123 -46.16 -41.81 -31.94
C LEU A 123 -47.36 -40.99 -32.44
N LYS A 124 -47.43 -40.79 -33.76
CA LYS A 124 -48.53 -40.07 -34.42
C LYS A 124 -49.78 -40.93 -34.58
N SER A 125 -49.61 -42.25 -34.62
CA SER A 125 -50.68 -43.23 -34.78
C SER A 125 -50.33 -44.53 -34.05
N VAL A 126 -51.34 -45.17 -33.47
CA VAL A 126 -51.19 -46.47 -32.78
C VAL A 126 -52.17 -47.46 -33.40
N GLN A 127 -51.75 -48.72 -33.53
CA GLN A 127 -52.60 -49.83 -33.97
C GLN A 127 -53.31 -50.42 -32.75
N ILE A 128 -54.63 -50.49 -32.81
CA ILE A 128 -55.48 -51.07 -31.78
C ILE A 128 -56.06 -52.36 -32.34
N TYR A 129 -55.86 -53.45 -31.62
CA TYR A 129 -56.46 -54.74 -31.93
C TYR A 129 -57.86 -54.80 -31.30
N LEU A 130 -58.89 -54.88 -32.13
CA LEU A 130 -60.27 -55.05 -31.70
C LEU A 130 -60.55 -56.53 -31.43
N LYS A 131 -61.56 -56.82 -30.60
CA LYS A 131 -61.89 -58.21 -30.20
C LYS A 131 -62.27 -59.11 -31.38
N ASP A 132 -62.71 -58.52 -32.49
CA ASP A 132 -63.10 -59.21 -33.72
C ASP A 132 -61.88 -59.56 -34.61
N GLY A 133 -60.65 -59.35 -34.10
CA GLY A 133 -59.40 -59.60 -34.82
C GLY A 133 -59.02 -58.52 -35.84
N SER A 134 -59.84 -57.48 -36.01
CA SER A 134 -59.56 -56.35 -36.89
C SER A 134 -58.58 -55.34 -36.25
N ILE A 135 -57.75 -54.70 -37.07
CA ILE A 135 -56.75 -53.73 -36.63
C ILE A 135 -57.19 -52.32 -37.04
N ALA A 136 -57.39 -51.43 -36.07
CA ALA A 136 -57.74 -50.04 -36.29
C ALA A 136 -56.54 -49.11 -36.02
N LYS A 137 -56.28 -48.15 -36.93
CA LYS A 137 -55.25 -47.11 -36.73
C LYS A 137 -55.91 -45.88 -36.12
N ALA A 138 -55.52 -45.51 -34.90
CA ALA A 138 -56.04 -44.35 -34.19
C ALA A 138 -54.94 -43.34 -33.86
N LYS A 139 -55.30 -42.06 -33.75
CA LYS A 139 -54.40 -41.05 -33.17
C LYS A 139 -54.46 -41.17 -31.65
N PRO A 140 -53.32 -41.27 -30.96
CA PRO A 140 -53.31 -41.42 -29.51
C PRO A 140 -53.73 -40.12 -28.83
N ALA A 141 -54.60 -40.23 -27.81
CA ALA A 141 -55.09 -39.08 -27.02
C ALA A 141 -54.02 -38.53 -26.06
N GLN A 142 -52.99 -39.31 -25.77
CA GLN A 142 -51.84 -38.95 -24.93
C GLN A 142 -50.53 -39.20 -25.69
N LYS A 143 -49.43 -38.59 -25.26
CA LYS A 143 -48.11 -38.80 -25.87
C LYS A 143 -47.61 -40.23 -25.56
N ILE A 144 -47.83 -41.13 -26.49
CA ILE A 144 -47.34 -42.52 -26.43
C ILE A 144 -46.01 -42.58 -27.20
N PHE A 145 -45.02 -43.26 -26.63
CA PHE A 145 -43.71 -43.50 -27.27
C PHE A 145 -43.58 -44.97 -27.68
N SER A 146 -42.68 -45.27 -28.61
CA SER A 146 -42.45 -46.67 -29.01
C SER A 146 -41.81 -47.49 -27.89
N GLU A 147 -42.03 -48.80 -27.94
CA GLU A 147 -41.54 -49.73 -26.90
C GLU A 147 -40.01 -49.72 -26.78
N ASP A 148 -39.29 -49.52 -27.90
CA ASP A 148 -37.83 -49.40 -27.92
C ASP A 148 -37.34 -48.20 -27.10
N VAL A 149 -38.10 -47.10 -27.12
CA VAL A 149 -37.80 -45.88 -26.35
C VAL A 149 -38.01 -46.14 -24.88
N TYR A 150 -39.09 -46.85 -24.53
CA TYR A 150 -39.34 -47.27 -23.15
C TYR A 150 -38.21 -48.17 -22.62
N LYS A 151 -37.75 -49.15 -23.40
CA LYS A 151 -36.64 -50.05 -23.03
C LYS A 151 -35.34 -49.27 -22.81
N LYS A 152 -34.98 -48.36 -23.73
CA LYS A 152 -33.81 -47.49 -23.60
C LYS A 152 -33.92 -46.57 -22.37
N TYR A 153 -35.08 -45.96 -22.15
CA TYR A 153 -35.32 -45.10 -20.99
C TYR A 153 -35.19 -45.88 -19.67
N ARG A 154 -35.68 -47.12 -19.62
CA ARG A 154 -35.56 -47.97 -18.44
C ARG A 154 -34.11 -48.31 -18.08
N VAL A 155 -33.26 -48.55 -19.08
CA VAL A 155 -31.81 -48.76 -18.88
C VAL A 155 -31.16 -47.47 -18.39
N ALA A 156 -31.37 -46.37 -19.13
CA ALA A 156 -30.82 -45.06 -18.76
C ALA A 156 -31.28 -44.60 -17.37
N PHE A 157 -32.51 -44.92 -16.96
CA PHE A 157 -33.03 -44.59 -15.63
C PHE A 157 -32.30 -45.38 -14.52
N LYS A 158 -31.99 -46.67 -14.76
CA LYS A 158 -31.16 -47.45 -13.83
C LYS A 158 -29.76 -46.88 -13.74
N GLU A 159 -29.13 -46.58 -14.87
CA GLU A 159 -27.79 -45.97 -14.92
C GLU A 159 -27.77 -44.61 -14.21
N ASN A 160 -28.76 -43.75 -14.47
CA ASN A 160 -28.88 -42.45 -13.83
C ASN A 160 -29.05 -42.58 -12.30
N ARG A 161 -29.80 -43.57 -11.84
CA ARG A 161 -29.90 -43.87 -10.40
C ARG A 161 -28.55 -44.28 -9.81
N THR A 162 -27.79 -45.13 -10.50
CA THR A 162 -26.44 -45.53 -10.08
C THR A 162 -25.48 -44.33 -10.06
N LEU A 163 -25.50 -43.50 -11.10
CA LEU A 163 -24.70 -42.28 -11.18
C LEU A 163 -25.06 -41.29 -10.07
N LYS A 164 -26.35 -41.12 -9.76
CA LYS A 164 -26.80 -40.26 -8.66
C LYS A 164 -26.28 -40.74 -7.31
N ILE A 165 -26.28 -42.05 -7.07
CA ILE A 165 -25.68 -42.64 -5.86
C ILE A 165 -24.17 -42.36 -5.83
N HIS A 166 -23.47 -42.52 -6.95
CA HIS A 166 -22.03 -42.26 -7.03
C HIS A 166 -21.68 -40.79 -6.83
N ILE A 167 -22.47 -39.87 -7.39
CA ILE A 167 -22.34 -38.42 -7.14
C ILE A 167 -22.55 -38.14 -5.65
N SER A 168 -23.60 -38.68 -5.04
CA SER A 168 -23.83 -38.50 -3.60
C SER A 168 -22.68 -39.07 -2.75
N SER A 169 -22.07 -40.19 -3.13
CA SER A 169 -20.87 -40.68 -2.43
C SER A 169 -19.67 -39.75 -2.58
N LEU A 170 -19.42 -39.23 -3.79
CA LEU A 170 -18.34 -38.28 -4.05
C LEU A 170 -18.56 -36.93 -3.35
N GLU A 171 -19.81 -36.47 -3.23
CA GLU A 171 -20.16 -35.27 -2.47
C GLU A 171 -19.92 -35.44 -0.98
N LEU A 172 -20.20 -36.63 -0.42
CA LEU A 172 -19.89 -36.95 0.97
C LEU A 172 -18.38 -37.02 1.20
N GLU A 173 -17.63 -37.62 0.28
CA GLU A 173 -16.17 -37.67 0.33
C GLU A 173 -15.55 -36.26 0.22
N ASN A 174 -16.03 -35.42 -0.68
CA ASN A 174 -15.57 -34.03 -0.78
C ASN A 174 -15.84 -33.24 0.51
N LYS A 175 -17.02 -33.40 1.10
CA LYS A 175 -17.32 -32.77 2.41
C LYS A 175 -16.41 -33.29 3.50
N ARG A 176 -16.11 -34.59 3.51
CA ARG A 176 -15.15 -35.19 4.43
C ARG A 176 -13.76 -34.60 4.25
N LEU A 177 -13.24 -34.57 3.03
CA LEU A 177 -11.93 -33.98 2.71
C LEU A 177 -11.86 -32.49 3.07
N GLN A 178 -12.94 -31.74 2.87
CA GLN A 178 -13.02 -30.34 3.27
C GLN A 178 -12.92 -30.16 4.80
N ILE A 179 -13.53 -31.07 5.57
CA ILE A 179 -13.38 -31.11 7.03
C ILE A 179 -11.94 -31.48 7.40
N GLU A 180 -11.39 -32.54 6.81
CA GLU A 180 -10.00 -32.97 7.05
C GLU A 180 -8.99 -31.86 6.73
N LEU A 181 -9.18 -31.11 5.64
CA LEU A 181 -8.33 -29.96 5.31
C LEU A 181 -8.47 -28.83 6.33
N ARG A 182 -9.70 -28.50 6.74
CA ARG A 182 -9.93 -27.47 7.77
C ARG A 182 -9.27 -27.88 9.08
N ASP A 183 -9.43 -29.13 9.48
CA ASP A 183 -8.86 -29.67 10.71
C ASP A 183 -7.32 -29.69 10.61
N PHE A 184 -6.75 -30.09 9.46
CA PHE A 184 -5.31 -30.00 9.17
C PHE A 184 -4.76 -28.57 9.24
N TYR A 185 -5.48 -27.57 8.72
CA TYR A 185 -5.08 -26.17 8.85
C TYR A 185 -5.22 -25.66 10.28
N SER A 186 -6.20 -26.15 11.03
CA SER A 186 -6.36 -25.83 12.45
C SER A 186 -5.23 -26.42 13.27
N ASP A 187 -4.83 -27.67 12.98
CA ASP A 187 -3.67 -28.34 13.57
C ASP A 187 -2.37 -27.62 13.22
N LEU A 188 -2.17 -27.21 11.97
CA LEU A 188 -1.00 -26.39 11.56
C LEU A 188 -0.96 -25.03 12.25
N ALA A 189 -2.12 -24.38 12.43
CA ALA A 189 -2.21 -23.11 13.15
C ALA A 189 -1.91 -23.31 14.64
N LEU A 190 -2.41 -24.40 15.24
CA LEU A 190 -2.14 -24.80 16.61
C LEU A 190 -0.70 -25.26 16.82
N GLU A 191 -0.06 -25.91 15.85
CA GLU A 191 1.35 -26.33 15.90
C GLU A 191 2.28 -25.14 15.66
N GLY A 192 1.90 -24.22 14.77
CA GLY A 192 2.56 -22.92 14.60
C GLY A 192 2.43 -22.03 15.83
N MET A 193 1.27 -22.05 16.50
CA MET A 193 1.08 -21.45 17.82
C MET A 193 1.77 -22.26 18.93
N GLY A 194 1.89 -23.58 18.80
CA GLY A 194 2.58 -24.48 19.73
C GLY A 194 4.09 -24.35 19.67
N ALA A 195 4.66 -23.93 18.54
CA ALA A 195 6.05 -23.50 18.42
C ALA A 195 6.30 -22.11 19.07
N LEU A 196 5.25 -21.31 19.21
CA LEU A 196 5.27 -20.05 19.98
C LEU A 196 4.97 -20.30 21.47
N GLU A 197 4.10 -21.25 21.81
CA GLU A 197 3.81 -21.65 23.19
C GLU A 197 4.95 -22.47 23.79
N SER A 198 5.61 -23.38 23.06
CA SER A 198 6.82 -24.05 23.58
C SER A 198 7.99 -23.10 23.84
N LYS A 199 7.99 -21.89 23.25
CA LYS A 199 8.85 -20.78 23.68
C LYS A 199 8.28 -20.04 24.89
N ALA A 200 6.96 -19.85 24.99
CA ALA A 200 6.32 -19.18 26.12
C ALA A 200 6.24 -20.05 27.40
N THR A 201 6.19 -21.37 27.29
CA THR A 201 6.15 -22.30 28.44
C THR A 201 7.53 -22.56 29.03
N GLN A 202 8.62 -22.18 28.34
CA GLN A 202 9.95 -22.05 28.98
C GLN A 202 10.05 -20.79 29.85
N GLU A 203 9.11 -19.84 29.75
CA GLU A 203 9.07 -18.62 30.58
C GLU A 203 8.11 -18.69 31.78
N GLN A 204 7.44 -19.83 32.02
CA GLN A 204 6.57 -19.99 33.18
C GLN A 204 7.02 -21.12 34.10
N GLN A 205 8.09 -20.88 34.87
CA GLN A 205 8.16 -21.39 36.25
C GLN A 205 8.88 -20.40 37.17
N LEU A 206 8.11 -19.84 38.11
CA LEU A 206 8.39 -19.53 39.54
C LEU A 206 7.86 -18.13 39.96
N PRO A 207 7.53 -17.92 41.25
CA PRO A 207 6.26 -18.26 41.88
C PRO A 207 5.54 -17.01 42.43
N LEU A 208 4.28 -17.16 42.85
CA LEU A 208 3.60 -16.17 43.67
C LEU A 208 4.38 -15.92 44.98
N ASP A 209 4.77 -14.67 45.25
CA ASP A 209 4.34 -13.92 46.43
C ASP A 209 5.03 -12.54 46.52
N SER A 210 4.21 -11.53 46.76
CA SER A 210 4.59 -10.15 47.09
C SER A 210 5.35 -10.07 48.42
N LYS A 211 6.59 -9.59 48.39
CA LYS A 211 7.22 -8.91 49.54
C LYS A 211 8.04 -7.72 49.07
N ASP A 212 7.74 -6.58 49.68
CA ASP A 212 8.46 -5.32 49.54
C ASP A 212 9.96 -5.52 49.68
N ILE A 213 10.72 -5.11 48.66
CA ILE A 213 12.18 -5.03 48.73
C ILE A 213 12.49 -3.74 49.48
N ILE A 214 12.57 -3.84 50.81
CA ILE A 214 13.15 -2.81 51.66
C ILE A 214 14.67 -2.91 51.47
N ALA A 215 15.26 -1.90 50.80
CA ALA A 215 16.71 -1.80 50.65
C ALA A 215 17.38 -1.81 52.03
N THR A 216 18.34 -2.71 52.23
CA THR A 216 19.04 -2.82 53.50
C THR A 216 20.15 -1.77 53.58
N GLU A 217 20.55 -1.41 54.81
CA GLU A 217 21.55 -0.36 55.05
C GLU A 217 22.93 -0.72 54.45
N GLU A 218 23.20 -2.01 54.25
CA GLU A 218 24.37 -2.54 53.53
C GLU A 218 24.33 -2.17 52.04
N ASP A 219 23.19 -2.33 51.36
CA ASP A 219 23.03 -2.02 49.93
C ASP A 219 23.27 -0.52 49.63
N LEU A 220 22.82 0.35 50.54
CA LEU A 220 23.04 1.79 50.46
C LEU A 220 24.51 2.16 50.72
N SER A 221 25.19 1.42 51.60
CA SER A 221 26.60 1.64 51.91
C SER A 221 27.50 1.26 50.73
N ASP A 222 27.19 0.15 50.05
CA ASP A 222 27.92 -0.32 48.87
C ASP A 222 27.70 0.60 47.67
N PHE A 223 26.47 1.09 47.47
CA PHE A 223 26.19 2.08 46.44
C PHE A 223 26.96 3.40 46.67
N LYS A 224 27.06 3.85 47.93
CA LYS A 224 27.79 5.06 48.30
C LYS A 224 29.30 4.90 48.10
N LYS A 225 29.83 3.71 48.38
CA LYS A 225 31.25 3.37 48.16
C LYS A 225 31.59 3.33 46.67
N MET A 226 30.70 2.74 45.86
CA MET A 226 30.83 2.72 44.40
C MET A 226 30.85 4.14 43.79
N LEU A 227 29.99 5.03 44.28
CA LEU A 227 29.97 6.44 43.87
C LEU A 227 31.24 7.21 44.26
N GLN A 228 31.82 6.93 45.44
CA GLN A 228 33.08 7.55 45.86
C GLN A 228 34.25 7.07 45.00
N ASP A 229 34.32 5.78 44.67
CA ASP A 229 35.38 5.23 43.83
C ASP A 229 35.32 5.74 42.39
N HIS A 230 34.11 5.96 41.88
CA HIS A 230 33.93 6.55 40.56
C HIS A 230 34.35 8.03 40.49
N LYS A 231 34.17 8.78 41.59
CA LYS A 231 34.70 10.16 41.71
C LYS A 231 36.22 10.19 41.84
N ARG A 232 36.82 9.25 42.57
CA ARG A 232 38.29 9.13 42.72
C ARG A 232 38.99 8.71 41.42
N LYS A 233 38.34 7.92 40.57
CA LYS A 233 38.86 7.56 39.24
C LYS A 233 38.83 8.72 38.24
N LYS A 234 37.89 9.66 38.38
CA LYS A 234 37.81 10.86 37.51
C LYS A 234 38.77 11.98 37.89
N SER A 235 39.38 11.96 39.08
CA SER A 235 40.25 13.04 39.57
C SER A 235 41.76 12.77 39.44
N LYS A 236 42.19 11.61 38.91
CA LYS A 236 43.61 11.36 38.64
C LYS A 236 43.96 11.80 37.22
N PRO A 237 44.89 12.76 37.03
CA PRO A 237 45.35 13.10 35.69
C PRO A 237 46.21 11.94 35.14
N PRO A 238 46.26 11.78 33.82
CA PRO A 238 47.06 10.72 33.21
C PRO A 238 48.54 11.01 33.48
N LYS A 239 49.25 10.01 34.01
CA LYS A 239 50.71 10.07 34.13
C LYS A 239 51.31 9.92 32.72
N HIS A 240 52.11 10.91 32.32
CA HIS A 240 53.07 10.82 31.23
C HIS A 240 54.14 9.76 31.52
#